data_AF-A0A1W9R284-F1
#
_entry.id   AF-A0A1W9R284-F1
#
_cell.length_a   1.000
_cell.length_b   1.000
_cell.length_c   1.000
_cell.angle_alpha   90.00
_cell.angle_beta   90.00
_cell.angle_gamma   90.00
#
_symmetry.space_group_name_H-M   'P 1'
#
loop_
_entity.id
_entity.type
_entity.pdbx_description
1 polymer ?
#
loop_
_entity_poly.entity_id
_entity_poly.type
_entity_poly.pdbx_seq_one_letter_code
_entity_poly.pdbx_strand_id
1 'polypeptide(L)' 'MIKNQKLLKKFETKLISSQKLSYEENLKIFESMWNFACELKIFPLENPMEGIEKDIELARILNLCSKKL' A
#
# COMPACT_ATOMS: atom_id res chain seq x y z
N MET A 1 0.79 -14.76 27.83
CA MET A 1 2.07 -15.13 27.19
C MET A 1 1.83 -16.14 26.10
N ILE A 2 2.32 -15.87 24.89
CA ILE A 2 2.26 -16.82 23.76
C ILE A 2 3.29 -17.93 24.03
N LYS A 3 2.81 -19.18 24.09
CA LYS A 3 3.66 -20.34 24.43
C LYS A 3 4.64 -20.72 23.32
N ASN A 4 4.28 -20.47 22.05
CA ASN A 4 5.12 -20.79 20.90
C ASN A 4 4.88 -19.78 19.76
N GLN A 5 5.73 -18.76 19.70
CA GLN A 5 5.64 -17.68 18.73
C GLN A 5 5.85 -18.17 17.29
N LYS A 6 6.71 -19.17 17.06
CA LYS A 6 6.98 -19.71 15.72
C LYS A 6 5.77 -20.46 15.16
N LEU A 7 5.09 -21.24 16.00
CA LEU A 7 3.88 -21.95 15.60
C LEU A 7 2.74 -20.97 15.29
N LEU A 8 2.57 -19.95 16.13
CA LEU A 8 1.57 -18.90 15.92
C LEU A 8 1.81 -18.16 14.60
N LYS A 9 3.04 -17.69 14.36
CA LYS A 9 3.39 -16.98 13.12
C LYS A 9 3.14 -17.83 11.86
N LYS A 10 3.46 -19.13 11.91
CA LYS A 10 3.17 -20.07 10.81
C LYS A 10 1.67 -20.20 10.57
N PHE A 11 0.87 -20.29 11.64
CA PHE A 11 -0.57 -20.36 11.55
C PHE A 11 -1.16 -19.07 10.95
N GLU A 12 -0.76 -17.91 11.45
CA GLU A 12 -1.22 -16.59 10.97
C GLU A 12 -0.87 -16.39 9.50
N THR A 13 0.38 -16.70 9.11
CA THR A 13 0.82 -16.57 7.72
C THR A 13 -0.01 -17.48 6.80
N LYS A 14 -0.29 -18.72 7.22
CA LYS A 14 -1.13 -19.65 6.47
C LYS A 14 -2.56 -19.12 6.36
N LEU A 15 -3.13 -18.60 7.45
CA LEU A 15 -4.48 -18.04 7.48
C LEU A 15 -4.60 -16.84 6.53
N ILE A 16 -3.68 -15.87 6.61
CA ILE A 16 -3.65 -14.68 5.74
C ILE A 16 -3.52 -15.10 4.27
N SER A 17 -2.61 -16.03 3.96
CA SER A 17 -2.41 -16.50 2.58
C SER A 17 -3.61 -17.23 1.98
N SER A 18 -4.47 -17.81 2.82
CA SER A 18 -5.69 -18.52 2.39
C SER A 18 -6.87 -17.59 2.14
N GLN A 19 -6.81 -16.35 2.62
CA GLN A 19 -7.84 -15.34 2.42
C GLN A 19 -7.50 -14.52 1.18
N LYS A 20 -8.25 -14.73 0.09
CA LYS A 20 -8.21 -13.83 -1.06
C LYS A 20 -9.10 -12.62 -0.75
N LEU A 21 -8.46 -11.47 -0.54
CA LEU A 21 -9.15 -10.19 -0.44
C LEU A 21 -9.61 -9.73 -1.83
N SER A 22 -10.78 -9.14 -1.89
CA SER A 22 -11.25 -8.43 -3.08
C SER A 22 -10.37 -7.20 -3.35
N TYR A 23 -10.49 -6.64 -4.56
CA TYR A 23 -9.78 -5.40 -4.88
C TYR A 23 -10.17 -4.26 -3.93
N GLU A 24 -11.47 -4.12 -3.61
CA GLU A 24 -11.98 -3.09 -2.70
C GLU A 24 -11.45 -3.25 -1.28
N GLU A 25 -11.37 -4.48 -0.78
CA GLU A 25 -10.80 -4.75 0.55
C GLU A 25 -9.31 -4.40 0.61
N ASN A 26 -8.55 -4.76 -0.42
CA ASN A 26 -7.14 -4.39 -0.52
C ASN A 26 -6.95 -2.87 -0.58
N LEU A 27 -7.79 -2.18 -1.37
CA LEU A 27 -7.72 -0.73 -1.49
C LEU A 27 -8.02 -0.05 -0.15
N LYS A 28 -9.03 -0.52 0.58
CA LYS A 28 -9.37 0.00 1.91
C LYS A 28 -8.23 -0.17 2.92
N ILE A 29 -7.54 -1.31 2.90
CA ILE A 29 -6.36 -1.53 3.75
C ILE A 29 -5.25 -0.54 3.37
N PHE A 30 -4.97 -0.40 2.08
CA PHE A 30 -3.96 0.53 1.58
C PHE A 30 -4.26 1.98 2.00
N GLU A 31 -5.49 2.46 1.79
CA GLU A 31 -5.90 3.82 2.17
C GLU A 31 -5.78 4.05 3.69
N SER A 32 -6.15 3.04 4.49
CA SER A 32 -6.02 3.12 5.95
C SER A 32 -4.56 3.24 6.38
N MET A 33 -3.66 2.46 5.76
CA MET A 33 -2.22 2.53 6.03
C MET A 33 -1.64 3.87 5.58
N TRP A 34 -2.08 4.38 4.43
CA TRP A 34 -1.66 5.68 3.90
C TRP A 34 -2.03 6.81 4.87
N ASN A 35 -3.29 6.87 5.29
CA ASN A 35 -3.77 7.88 6.23
C ASN A 35 -3.00 7.83 7.55
N PHE A 36 -2.76 6.63 8.08
CA PHE A 36 -1.96 6.46 9.28
C PHE A 36 -0.52 6.97 9.11
N ALA A 37 0.12 6.72 7.96
CA ALA A 37 1.46 7.21 7.68
C ALA A 37 1.53 8.74 7.54
N CYS A 38 0.47 9.37 6.99
CA CYS A 38 0.31 10.82 6.98
C CYS A 38 0.11 11.39 8.40
N GLU A 39 -0.71 10.75 9.24
CA GLU A 39 -0.89 11.14 10.65
C GLU A 39 0.42 11.08 11.43
N LEU A 40 1.25 10.06 11.16
CA LEU A 40 2.59 9.93 11.70
C LEU A 40 3.60 10.93 11.13
N LYS A 41 3.21 11.76 10.15
CA LYS A 41 4.06 12.73 9.44
C LYS A 41 5.30 12.12 8.77
N ILE A 42 5.23 10.82 8.44
CA ILE A 42 6.26 10.14 7.64
C ILE A 42 6.11 10.53 6.17
N PHE A 43 4.87 10.75 5.73
CA PHE A 43 4.58 11.36 4.44
C PHE A 43 4.21 12.85 4.59
N PRO A 44 4.64 13.70 3.65
CA PRO A 44 5.50 13.40 2.50
C PRO A 44 6.93 13.00 2.91
N LEU A 45 7.60 12.18 2.10
CA LEU A 45 8.97 11.73 2.36
C LEU A 45 9.93 12.93 2.43
N GLU A 46 11.02 12.78 3.18
CA GLU A 46 12.02 13.85 3.38
C GLU A 46 12.62 14.33 2.05
N ASN A 47 12.80 13.44 1.08
CA ASN A 47 13.25 13.78 -0.26
C ASN A 47 12.07 13.71 -1.26
N PRO A 48 11.53 14.85 -1.69
CA PRO A 48 10.43 14.88 -2.66
C PRO A 48 10.78 14.33 -4.05
N MET A 49 12.07 14.23 -4.37
CA MET A 49 12.54 13.69 -5.65
C MET A 49 12.68 12.17 -5.62
N GLU A 50 12.56 11.54 -4.44
CA GLU A 50 12.63 10.09 -4.33
C GLU A 50 11.41 9.44 -5.01
N GLY A 51 11.65 8.70 -6.09
CA GLY A 51 10.59 8.01 -6.85
C GLY A 51 9.86 8.88 -7.89
N ILE A 52 10.32 10.10 -8.14
CA ILE A 52 9.67 11.05 -9.06
C ILE A 52 9.53 10.54 -10.49
N GLU A 53 10.38 9.61 -10.93
CA GLU A 53 10.27 8.98 -12.25
C GLU A 53 8.92 8.28 -12.43
N LYS A 54 8.40 7.67 -11.37
CA LYS A 54 7.09 6.99 -11.38
C LYS A 54 5.95 8.00 -11.44
N ASP A 55 6.07 9.11 -10.72
CA ASP A 55 5.09 10.19 -10.77
C ASP A 55 5.03 10.83 -12.17
N ILE A 56 6.19 11.07 -12.80
CA ILE A 56 6.29 11.58 -14.18
C ILE A 56 5.68 10.58 -15.17
N GLU A 57 5.97 9.28 -15.01
CA GLU A 57 5.41 8.22 -15.85
C GLU A 57 3.88 8.20 -15.76
N LEU A 58 3.34 8.23 -14.54
CA LEU A 58 1.90 8.25 -14.29
C LEU A 58 1.25 9.52 -14.86
N ALA A 59 1.83 10.70 -14.59
CA ALA A 59 1.35 11.97 -15.10
C ALA A 59 1.31 11.99 -16.64
N ARG A 60 2.32 11.39 -17.30
CA ARG A 60 2.35 11.25 -18.76
C ARG A 60 1.19 10.38 -19.27
N ILE A 61 0.93 9.23 -18.63
CA ILE A 61 -0.17 8.33 -19.00
C ILE A 61 -1.51 9.06 -18.84
N LEU A 62 -1.73 9.73 -17.71
CA LEU A 62 -2.95 10.48 -17.44
C LEU A 62 -3.18 11.60 -18.46
N ASN A 63 -2.13 12.35 -18.81
CA ASN A 63 -2.20 13.40 -19.83
C ASN A 63 -2.56 12.86 -21.22
N LEU A 64 -2.11 11.65 -21.58
CA LEU A 64 -2.50 11.00 -22.84
C LEU A 64 -3.96 10.55 -22.82
N CYS A 65 -4.44 10.04 -21.69
CA CYS A 65 -5.83 9.65 -21.52
C CYS A 65 -6.78 10.87 -21.52
N SER A 66 -6.38 11.96 -20.86
CA SER A 66 -7.20 13.18 -20.75
C SER A 66 -7.32 13.96 -22.06
N LYS A 67 -6.37 13.83 -22.99
CA LYS A 67 -6.42 14.50 -24.32
C LYS A 67 -7.32 13.77 -25.35
N LYS A 68 -7.87 12.61 -24.99
CA LYS A 68 -8.73 11.79 -25.87
C LYS A 68 -10.24 11.96 -25.58
N LEU A 69 -10.62 12.89 -24.72
CA LEU A 69 -12.00 13.35 -24.49
C LEU A 69 -12.18 14.73 -25.13
#